data_AF-D9CHX7-F1
#
_entry.id   AF-D9CHX7-F1
#
_cell.length_a   1.000
_cell.length_b   1.000
_cell.length_c   1.000
_cell.angle_alpha   90.00
_cell.angle_beta   90.00
_cell.angle_gamma   90.00
#
_symmetry.space_group_name_H-M   'P 1'
#
loop_
_entity.id
_entity.type
_entity.pdbx_description
1 polymer ?
#
loop_
_entity_poly.entity_id
_entity_poly.type
_entity_poly.pdbx_seq_one_letter_code
_entity_poly.pdbx_strand_id
1 'polypeptide(L)' 'GRNWEGLSNDPYLCGQLAAETVRGIQGAGVVTSVKHFITNEQEVNRNPSGNISAVSSNLDDKTMHELYLWPFADA' A
#
# COMPACT_ATOMS: atom_id res chain seq x y z
N GLY A 1 -12.26 -1.76 2.97
CA GLY A 1 -12.99 -2.24 1.76
C GLY A 1 -12.13 -3.11 0.85
N ARG A 2 -10.81 -2.87 0.83
CA ARG A 2 -9.85 -3.56 -0.05
C ARG A 2 -8.71 -4.26 0.71
N ASN A 3 -8.83 -4.41 2.03
CA ASN A 3 -7.80 -5.04 2.86
C ASN A 3 -7.47 -6.47 2.37
N TRP A 4 -8.45 -7.17 1.77
CA TRP A 4 -8.30 -8.51 1.21
C TRP A 4 -7.43 -8.58 -0.05
N GLU A 5 -7.17 -7.46 -0.74
CA GLU A 5 -6.22 -7.39 -1.85
C GLU A 5 -4.77 -7.31 -1.35
N GLY A 6 -4.58 -6.87 -0.10
CA GLY A 6 -3.30 -6.83 0.59
C GLY A 6 -2.99 -8.15 1.31
N LEU A 7 -1.90 -8.15 2.07
CA LEU A 7 -1.33 -9.37 2.65
C LEU A 7 -1.53 -9.46 4.17
N SER A 8 -1.29 -8.36 4.89
CA SER A 8 -1.41 -8.28 6.35
C SER A 8 -1.56 -6.83 6.81
N ASN A 9 -2.07 -6.62 8.03
CA ASN A 9 -2.03 -5.34 8.73
C ASN A 9 -0.74 -5.12 9.55
N ASP A 10 0.10 -6.15 9.67
CA ASP A 10 1.44 -6.07 10.26
C ASP A 10 2.46 -5.67 9.18
N PRO A 11 3.27 -4.60 9.40
CA PRO A 11 4.17 -4.07 8.37
C PRO A 11 5.28 -5.04 7.99
N TYR A 12 5.81 -5.79 8.95
CA TYR A 12 6.88 -6.76 8.71
C TYR A 12 6.38 -7.94 7.86
N LEU A 13 5.28 -8.57 8.26
CA LEU A 13 4.68 -9.68 7.52
C LEU A 13 4.25 -9.23 6.11
N CYS A 14 3.68 -8.04 5.99
CA CYS A 14 3.28 -7.49 4.69
C CYS A 14 4.50 -7.25 3.78
N GLY A 15 5.58 -6.65 4.32
CA GLY A 15 6.83 -6.39 3.59
C GLY A 15 7.50 -7.65 3.07
N GLN A 16 7.67 -8.67 3.91
CA GLN A 16 8.30 -9.92 3.50
C GLN A 16 7.52 -10.64 2.40
N LEU A 17 6.19 -10.69 2.50
CA LEU A 17 5.35 -11.32 1.47
C LEU A 17 5.32 -10.49 0.18
N ALA A 18 5.36 -9.15 0.27
CA ALA A 18 5.44 -8.27 -0.89
C ALA A 18 6.75 -8.49 -1.66
N ALA A 19 7.90 -8.53 -0.96
CA ALA A 19 9.22 -8.75 -1.54
C ALA A 19 9.30 -10.08 -2.32
N GLU A 20 8.82 -11.18 -1.73
CA GLU A 20 8.80 -12.49 -2.40
C GLU A 20 7.86 -12.50 -3.61
N THR A 21 6.73 -11.80 -3.53
CA THR A 21 5.80 -11.65 -4.65
C THR A 21 6.43 -10.88 -5.81
N VAL A 22 7.10 -9.75 -5.52
CA VAL A 22 7.81 -8.96 -6.53
C VAL A 22 8.93 -9.77 -7.18
N ARG A 23 9.75 -10.46 -6.38
CA ARG A 23 10.82 -11.35 -6.86
C ARG A 23 10.28 -12.44 -7.79
N GLY A 24 9.17 -13.08 -7.42
CA GLY A 24 8.54 -14.13 -8.22
C GLY A 24 8.07 -13.62 -9.59
N ILE A 25 7.37 -12.49 -9.63
CA ILE A 25 6.86 -11.92 -10.88
C ILE A 25 8.00 -11.42 -11.76
N GLN A 26 8.97 -10.70 -11.19
CA GLN A 26 10.11 -10.19 -11.97
C GLN A 26 11.06 -11.31 -12.42
N GLY A 27 11.18 -12.40 -11.65
CA GLY A 27 11.90 -13.60 -12.05
C GLY A 27 11.29 -14.29 -13.28
N ALA A 28 10.00 -14.08 -13.54
CA ALA A 28 9.33 -14.53 -14.76
C ALA A 28 9.48 -13.56 -15.95
N GLY A 29 10.28 -12.49 -15.82
CA GLY A 29 10.52 -11.51 -16.87
C GLY A 29 9.39 -10.48 -17.02
N VAL A 30 8.54 -10.31 -16.01
CA VAL A 30 7.41 -9.37 -16.02
C VAL A 30 7.67 -8.21 -15.06
N VAL A 31 7.44 -6.97 -15.50
CA VAL A 31 7.52 -5.80 -14.62
C VAL A 31 6.35 -5.79 -13.64
N THR A 32 6.63 -5.54 -12.36
CA THR A 32 5.62 -5.48 -11.29
C THR A 32 5.36 -4.04 -10.86
N SER A 33 4.18 -3.79 -10.28
CA SER A 33 3.81 -2.52 -9.66
C SER A 33 3.33 -2.75 -8.23
N VAL A 34 4.03 -2.16 -7.27
CA VAL A 34 3.65 -2.11 -5.86
C VAL A 34 2.61 -1.00 -5.66
N LYS A 35 1.45 -1.30 -5.08
CA LYS A 35 0.33 -0.35 -4.98
C LYS A 35 -0.53 -0.59 -3.73
N HIS A 36 -1.27 0.42 -3.26
CA HIS A 36 -1.32 1.80 -3.73
C HIS A 36 -0.42 2.64 -2.83
N PHE A 37 0.52 3.38 -3.42
CA PHE A 37 1.37 4.30 -2.69
C PHE A 37 0.66 5.66 -2.54
N ILE A 38 0.27 6.13 -1.36
CA ILE A 38 0.20 5.43 -0.07
C ILE A 38 -1.05 5.88 0.69
N THR A 39 -1.46 5.15 1.73
CA THR A 39 -2.54 5.52 2.67
C THR A 39 -3.95 5.65 2.07
N ASN A 40 -4.24 4.85 1.03
CA ASN A 40 -5.58 4.65 0.50
C ASN A 40 -6.36 3.59 1.32
N GLU A 41 -6.52 3.82 2.63
CA GLU A 41 -7.04 2.84 3.59
C GLU A 41 -8.58 2.70 3.59
N GLN A 42 -9.28 3.59 2.90
CA GLN A 42 -10.74 3.58 2.82
C GLN A 42 -11.27 3.85 1.42
N GLU A 43 -12.40 3.20 1.09
CA GLU A 43 -13.08 3.38 -0.19
C GLU A 43 -13.94 4.64 -0.23
N VAL A 44 -14.50 5.01 0.93
CA VAL A 44 -15.37 6.18 1.06
C VAL A 44 -14.54 7.43 0.77
N ASN A 45 -15.01 8.21 -0.21
CA ASN A 45 -14.41 9.48 -0.64
C ASN A 45 -12.98 9.37 -1.22
N ARG A 46 -12.52 8.19 -1.66
CA ARG A 46 -11.26 8.11 -2.45
C ARG A 46 -11.39 8.83 -3.80
N ASN A 47 -12.59 8.77 -4.41
CA ASN A 47 -12.98 9.44 -5.64
C ASN A 47 -14.40 10.00 -5.46
N PRO A 48 -14.57 11.12 -4.77
CA PRO A 48 -15.89 11.71 -4.55
C PRO A 48 -16.44 12.30 -5.86
N SER A 49 -17.75 12.36 -5.95
CA SER A 49 -18.45 13.05 -7.05
C SER A 49 -18.65 14.53 -6.72
N GLY A 50 -18.72 15.36 -7.76
CA GLY A 50 -18.91 16.81 -7.62
C GLY A 50 -17.60 17.58 -7.44
N ASN A 51 -17.70 18.84 -7.01
CA ASN A 51 -16.54 19.72 -6.83
C ASN A 51 -15.96 19.62 -5.41
N ILE A 52 -15.59 18.39 -5.01
CA ILE A 52 -15.01 18.08 -3.70
C ILE A 52 -13.71 17.30 -3.93
N SER A 53 -12.66 17.61 -3.17
CA SER A 53 -11.40 16.88 -3.22
C SER A 53 -11.52 15.49 -2.58
N ALA A 54 -10.69 14.55 -3.05
CA ALA A 54 -10.55 13.24 -2.42
C ALA A 54 -10.15 13.36 -0.93
N VAL A 55 -10.47 12.31 -0.18
CA VAL A 55 -10.12 12.22 1.24
C VAL A 55 -8.60 12.36 1.45
N SER A 56 -8.23 13.11 2.47
CA SER A 56 -6.84 13.32 2.88
C SER A 56 -6.53 12.43 4.08
N SER A 57 -5.54 11.55 3.92
CA SER A 57 -4.95 10.78 5.01
C SER A 57 -3.84 11.59 5.65
N ASN A 58 -4.07 12.08 6.87
CA ASN A 58 -3.14 12.93 7.62
C ASN A 58 -2.44 12.10 8.70
N LEU A 59 -1.11 11.98 8.59
CA LEU A 59 -0.30 11.04 9.36
C LEU A 59 0.93 11.78 9.88
N ASP A 60 1.43 11.42 11.06
CA ASP A 60 2.74 11.87 11.51
C ASP A 60 3.88 11.08 10.84
N ASP A 61 5.09 11.64 10.87
CA ASP A 61 6.26 11.08 10.19
C ASP A 61 6.68 9.71 10.74
N LYS A 62 6.53 9.49 12.06
CA LYS A 62 6.87 8.22 12.69
C LYS A 62 5.90 7.13 12.23
N THR A 63 4.60 7.40 12.24
CA THR A 63 3.58 6.46 11.75
C THR A 63 3.73 6.16 10.27
N MET A 64 4.13 7.15 9.46
CA MET A 64 4.46 6.91 8.05
C MET A 64 5.57 5.87 7.92
N HIS A 65 6.70 6.08 8.60
CA HIS A 65 7.90 5.25 8.44
C HIS A 65 7.81 3.88 9.12
N GLU A 66 7.25 3.81 10.33
CA GLU A 66 7.22 2.58 11.12
C GLU A 66 6.06 1.64 10.76
N LEU A 67 5.06 2.11 9.99
CA LEU A 67 3.88 1.31 9.62
C LEU A 67 3.62 1.30 8.12
N TYR A 68 3.21 2.42 7.53
CA TYR A 68 2.67 2.41 6.17
C TYR A 68 3.76 2.26 5.09
N LEU A 69 4.90 2.91 5.28
CA LEU A 69 5.99 2.94 4.30
C LEU A 69 6.84 1.68 4.35
N TRP A 70 6.88 0.99 5.49
CA TRP A 70 7.74 -0.18 5.71
C TRP A 70 7.59 -1.25 4.61
N PRO A 71 6.38 -1.70 4.21
CA PRO A 71 6.25 -2.72 3.17
C PRO A 71 6.73 -2.25 1.80
N PHE A 72 6.71 -0.95 1.51
CA PHE A 72 7.23 -0.39 0.25
C PHE A 72 8.76 -0.31 0.22
N ALA A 73 9.40 -0.23 1.38
CA ALA A 73 10.86 -0.31 1.47
C ALA A 73 11.38 -1.74 1.21
N ASP A 74 10.60 -2.76 1.58
CA ASP A 74 10.93 -4.17 1.35
C ASP A 74 10.63 -4.64 -0.10
N ALA A 75 9.66 -4.00 -0.78
CA ALA A 75 9.08 -4.47 -2.04
C ALA A 75 9.97 -4.26 -3.29
#